data_AF-A0A960S0P8-F1
#
_entry.id   AF-A0A960S0P8-F1
#
_cell.length_a   1.000
_cell.length_b   1.000
_cell.length_c   1.000
_cell.angle_alpha   90.00
_cell.angle_beta   90.00
_cell.angle_gamma   90.00
#
_symmetry.space_group_name_H-M   'P 1'
#
loop_
_entity.id
_entity.type
_entity.pdbx_description
1 polymer ?
#
loop_
_entity_poly.entity_id
_entity_poly.type
_entity_poly.pdbx_seq_one_letter_code
_entity_poly.pdbx_strand_id
1 'polypeptide(L)'
;MKRETVDRDCLASTFVGSPDPRQKKPPKGQELMIEWRLPESVMDEKFTLVLDVFYKNDSVETFYYPVEKRRGMVTYALLDEKYKEKGGLLTYKAEIRNEKEKIFKQWKQQ
;
A
#
# COMPACT_ATOMS: atom_id res chain seq x y z
N MET A 1 9.72 -0.34 -4.49
CA MET A 1 8.60 -1.01 -3.81
C MET A 1 9.10 -1.59 -2.52
N LYS A 2 8.42 -1.32 -1.40
CA LYS A 2 8.79 -1.82 -0.07
C LYS A 2 7.56 -2.33 0.64
N ARG A 3 7.68 -3.52 1.23
CA ARG A 3 6.72 -4.07 2.20
C ARG A 3 7.39 -3.98 3.54
N GLU A 4 6.80 -3.26 4.47
CA GLU A 4 7.33 -3.07 5.82
C GLU A 4 6.35 -3.69 6.82
N THR A 5 6.88 -4.40 7.80
CA THR A 5 6.08 -4.93 8.91
C THR A 5 5.92 -3.80 9.90
N VAL A 6 4.68 -3.41 10.18
CA VAL A 6 4.40 -2.36 11.17
C VAL A 6 4.26 -3.03 12.53
N ASP A 7 5.20 -2.75 13.41
CA ASP A 7 5.17 -3.14 14.82
C ASP A 7 5.65 -1.95 15.69
N ARG A 8 5.67 -2.13 17.02
CA ARG A 8 6.08 -1.13 18.03
C ARG A 8 7.39 -0.40 17.69
N ASP A 9 8.30 -1.06 17.00
CA ASP A 9 9.64 -0.53 16.66
C ASP A 9 9.63 0.51 15.52
N CYS A 10 8.51 0.65 14.81
CA CYS A 10 8.31 1.69 13.80
C CYS A 10 7.80 3.02 14.38
N LEU A 11 7.46 3.06 15.68
CA LEU A 11 6.98 4.29 16.33
C LEU A 11 8.16 5.20 16.69
N ALA A 12 8.11 6.46 16.24
CA ALA A 12 9.10 7.49 16.62
C ALA A 12 9.20 7.71 18.15
N SER A 13 8.16 7.37 18.91
CA SER A 13 8.13 7.44 20.37
C SER A 13 8.96 6.35 21.06
N THR A 14 9.37 5.30 20.34
CA THR A 14 10.26 4.23 20.85
C THR A 14 11.70 4.73 21.01
N PHE A 15 12.13 5.71 20.21
CA PHE A 15 13.47 6.29 20.28
C PHE A 15 13.60 7.51 21.21
N VAL A 16 12.49 8.12 21.64
CA VAL A 16 12.49 9.41 22.37
C VAL A 16 11.96 9.29 23.81
N GLY A 17 11.55 8.11 24.27
CA GLY A 17 11.18 7.90 25.68
C GLY A 17 10.01 8.78 26.16
N SER A 18 9.14 9.21 25.24
CA SER A 18 7.96 10.01 25.56
C SER A 18 6.81 9.08 25.95
N PRO A 19 6.07 9.34 27.05
CA PRO A 19 4.95 8.52 27.48
C PRO A 19 3.77 8.68 26.51
N ASP A 20 3.85 7.97 25.39
CA ASP A 20 2.83 7.94 24.35
C ASP A 20 1.81 6.83 24.67
N PRO A 21 0.51 7.14 24.82
CA PRO A 21 -0.55 6.14 24.99
C PRO A 21 -0.53 5.01 23.95
N ARG A 22 0.05 5.26 22.77
CA ARG A 22 0.22 4.28 21.67
C ARG A 22 1.27 3.19 21.96
N GLN A 23 2.12 3.35 22.99
CA GLN A 23 3.00 2.26 23.45
C GLN A 23 2.25 1.15 24.19
N LYS A 24 1.04 1.41 24.71
CA LYS A 24 0.24 0.41 25.43
C LYS A 24 -0.46 -0.59 24.49
N LYS A 25 -0.66 -0.24 23.22
CA LYS A 25 -1.15 -1.11 22.15
C LYS A 25 -0.50 -0.69 20.82
N PRO A 26 0.71 -1.17 20.51
CA PRO A 26 1.34 -0.86 19.23
C PRO A 26 0.48 -1.40 18.08
N PRO A 27 0.32 -0.63 16.98
CA PRO A 27 -0.38 -1.12 15.81
C PRO A 27 0.37 -2.33 15.27
N LYS A 28 -0.34 -3.45 15.12
CA LYS A 28 0.22 -4.66 14.50
C LYS A 28 -0.36 -4.79 13.12
N GLY A 29 0.50 -4.82 12.11
CA GLY A 29 0.03 -4.92 10.75
C GLY A 29 1.12 -4.94 9.70
N GLN A 30 0.73 -4.68 8.48
CA GLN A 30 1.61 -4.66 7.32
C GLN A 30 1.27 -3.49 6.42
N GLU A 31 2.30 -2.84 5.93
CA GLU A 31 2.18 -1.74 4.97
C GLU A 31 2.78 -2.12 3.62
N LEU A 32 2.09 -1.67 2.58
CA LEU A 32 2.46 -1.82 1.20
C LEU A 32 2.64 -0.45 0.58
N MET A 33 3.88 -0.10 0.26
CA MET A 33 4.19 1.16 -0.42
C MET A 33 4.43 0.93 -1.91
N ILE A 34 3.59 1.55 -2.73
CA ILE A 34 3.68 1.52 -4.19
C ILE A 34 4.11 2.90 -4.67
N GLU A 35 5.31 2.98 -5.23
CA GLU A 35 5.85 4.19 -5.81
C GLU A 35 5.84 4.10 -7.33
N TRP A 36 5.51 5.20 -7.98
CA TRP A 36 5.54 5.28 -9.44
C TRP A 36 6.30 6.49 -9.96
N ARG A 37 6.73 6.33 -11.20
CA ARG A 37 7.33 7.37 -12.05
C ARG A 37 6.92 7.08 -13.48
N LEU A 38 6.09 7.94 -14.06
CA LEU A 38 5.63 7.86 -15.44
C LEU A 38 6.53 8.70 -16.37
N PRO A 39 6.61 8.37 -17.67
CA PRO A 39 7.26 9.24 -18.65
C PRO A 39 6.47 10.55 -18.85
N GLU A 40 7.10 11.59 -19.41
CA GLU A 40 6.41 12.85 -19.71
C GLU A 40 5.42 12.74 -20.87
N SER A 41 5.66 11.81 -21.80
CA SER A 41 4.85 11.58 -23.00
C SER A 41 3.41 11.13 -22.73
N VAL A 42 3.03 10.95 -21.47
CA VAL A 42 1.72 10.43 -21.08
C VAL A 42 0.96 11.38 -20.14
N MET A 43 1.51 12.56 -19.83
CA MET A 43 0.95 13.50 -18.83
C MET A 43 -0.47 13.99 -19.14
N ASP A 44 -0.87 13.96 -20.42
CA ASP A 44 -2.21 14.40 -20.84
C ASP A 44 -3.30 13.33 -20.62
N GLU A 45 -2.90 12.11 -20.26
CA GLU A 45 -3.83 11.00 -19.97
C GLU A 45 -4.16 10.93 -18.47
N LYS A 46 -5.41 10.60 -18.15
CA LYS A 46 -5.77 10.25 -16.77
C LYS A 46 -5.39 8.82 -16.47
N PHE A 47 -4.73 8.65 -15.34
CA PHE A 47 -4.26 7.36 -14.87
C PHE A 47 -4.92 6.98 -13.55
N THR A 48 -5.16 5.69 -13.39
CA THR A 48 -5.65 5.08 -12.16
C THR A 48 -4.71 3.94 -11.78
N LEU A 49 -4.22 3.98 -10.54
CA LEU A 49 -3.54 2.86 -9.92
C LEU A 49 -4.61 1.92 -9.35
N VAL A 50 -4.68 0.71 -9.88
CA VAL A 50 -5.51 -0.39 -9.40
C VAL A 50 -4.63 -1.30 -8.56
N LEU A 51 -4.98 -1.48 -7.29
CA LEU A 51 -4.27 -2.34 -6.35
C LEU A 51 -5.21 -3.47 -5.91
N ASP A 52 -4.93 -4.69 -6.36
CA ASP A 52 -5.55 -5.91 -5.85
C ASP A 52 -4.70 -6.48 -4.71
N VAL A 53 -5.29 -6.57 -3.52
CA VAL A 53 -4.66 -7.14 -2.34
C VAL A 53 -5.27 -8.51 -2.07
N PHE A 54 -4.44 -9.54 -2.05
CA PHE A 54 -4.82 -10.89 -1.70
C PHE A 54 -4.42 -11.14 -0.25
N TYR A 55 -5.40 -11.50 0.58
CA TYR A 55 -5.19 -11.76 2.00
C TYR A 55 -5.02 -13.25 2.28
N LYS A 56 -4.51 -13.61 3.46
CA LYS A 56 -4.32 -15.03 3.84
C LYS A 56 -5.63 -15.78 4.10
N ASN A 57 -6.73 -15.07 4.31
CA ASN A 57 -8.07 -15.66 4.45
C ASN A 57 -8.77 -15.88 3.09
N ASP A 58 -8.01 -15.93 1.99
CA ASP A 58 -8.48 -16.07 0.60
C ASP A 58 -9.39 -14.93 0.09
N SER A 59 -9.59 -13.87 0.88
CA SER A 59 -10.31 -12.69 0.41
C SER A 59 -9.43 -11.79 -0.45
N VAL A 60 -10.07 -11.06 -1.36
CA VAL A 60 -9.43 -10.09 -2.25
C VAL A 60 -10.12 -8.75 -2.10
N GLU A 61 -9.35 -7.67 -2.00
CA GLU A 61 -9.86 -6.31 -2.07
C GLU A 61 -9.13 -5.52 -3.14
N THR A 62 -9.89 -4.79 -3.94
CA THR A 62 -9.36 -3.93 -4.99
C THR A 62 -9.51 -2.47 -4.57
N PHE A 63 -8.42 -1.72 -4.65
CA PHE A 63 -8.35 -0.30 -4.35
C PHE A 63 -8.02 0.48 -5.62
N TYR A 64 -8.63 1.65 -5.76
CA TYR A 64 -8.43 2.54 -6.90
C TYR A 64 -7.90 3.88 -6.40
N TYR A 65 -6.74 4.27 -6.91
CA TYR A 65 -6.12 5.56 -6.57
C TYR A 65 -5.92 6.38 -7.85
N PRO A 66 -6.44 7.62 -7.91
CA PRO A 66 -6.15 8.51 -9.03
C PRO A 66 -4.66 8.85 -9.05
N VAL A 67 -4.04 8.79 -10.23
CA VAL A 67 -2.65 9.17 -10.44
C VAL A 67 -2.62 10.57 -11.04
N GLU A 68 -2.60 11.57 -10.16
CA GLU A 68 -2.64 12.99 -10.53
C GLU A 68 -1.27 13.56 -10.92
N LYS A 69 -0.19 12.86 -10.55
CA LYS A 69 1.19 13.33 -10.71
C LYS A 69 2.06 12.24 -11.34
N ARG A 70 2.98 12.69 -12.19
CA ARG A 70 3.98 11.83 -12.85
C ARG A 70 4.76 10.95 -11.88
N ARG A 71 5.12 11.50 -10.73
CA ARG A 71 5.81 10.79 -9.65
C ARG A 71 4.94 10.88 -8.41
N GLY A 72 4.75 9.75 -7.75
CA GLY A 72 3.93 9.67 -6.57
C GLY A 72 4.16 8.36 -5.85
N MET A 73 3.56 8.27 -4.68
CA MET A 73 3.51 7.05 -3.90
C MET A 73 2.12 6.93 -3.28
N VAL A 74 1.70 5.69 -3.06
CA VAL A 74 0.56 5.39 -2.20
C VAL A 74 0.97 4.32 -1.20
N THR A 75 0.47 4.45 0.01
CA THR A 75 0.64 3.46 1.07
C THR A 75 -0.70 2.85 1.38
N TYR A 76 -0.79 1.53 1.23
CA TYR A 76 -1.90 0.73 1.73
C TYR A 76 -1.49 0.10 3.06
N ALA A 77 -2.30 0.27 4.10
CA ALA A 77 -2.03 -0.24 5.45
C ALA A 77 -3.11 -1.24 5.90
N LEU A 78 -2.68 -2.46 6.21
CA LEU A 78 -3.52 -3.48 6.85
C LEU A 78 -3.13 -3.56 8.33
N LEU A 79 -3.91 -2.91 9.19
CA LEU A 79 -3.60 -2.76 10.62
C LEU A 79 -4.67 -3.41 11.52
N ASP A 80 -4.24 -3.75 12.73
CA ASP A 80 -5.08 -4.06 13.89
C ASP A 80 -6.13 -5.15 13.65
N GLU A 81 -7.42 -4.81 13.80
CA GLU A 81 -8.53 -5.76 13.68
C GLU A 81 -8.64 -6.33 12.26
N LYS A 82 -8.45 -5.48 11.24
CA LYS A 82 -8.42 -5.93 9.85
C LYS A 82 -7.25 -6.88 9.59
N TYR A 83 -6.08 -6.62 10.19
CA TYR A 83 -4.94 -7.54 10.08
C TYR A 83 -5.27 -8.91 10.69
N LYS A 84 -5.92 -8.95 11.85
CA LYS A 84 -6.34 -10.19 12.51
C LYS A 84 -7.41 -10.94 11.70
N GLU A 85 -8.42 -10.24 11.22
CA GLU A 85 -9.53 -10.80 10.43
C GLU A 85 -9.06 -11.38 9.09
N LYS A 86 -8.19 -10.63 8.40
CA LYS A 86 -7.65 -11.00 7.09
C LYS A 86 -6.50 -12.01 7.16
N GLY A 87 -5.96 -12.26 8.36
CA GLY A 87 -4.79 -13.12 8.58
C GLY A 87 -3.48 -12.54 8.03
N GLY A 88 -3.47 -11.26 7.66
CA GLY A 88 -2.36 -10.58 7.01
C GLY A 88 -2.38 -10.61 5.47
N LEU A 89 -1.38 -9.97 4.86
CA LEU A 89 -1.24 -9.90 3.40
C LEU A 89 -0.58 -11.19 2.89
N LEU A 90 -1.22 -11.84 1.92
CA LEU A 90 -0.65 -12.96 1.19
C LEU A 90 0.23 -12.43 0.06
N THR A 91 -0.39 -11.78 -0.92
CA THR A 91 0.27 -11.17 -2.08
C THR A 91 -0.52 -9.94 -2.55
N TYR A 92 -0.01 -9.24 -3.54
CA TYR A 92 -0.68 -8.10 -4.17
C TYR A 92 -0.35 -8.05 -5.66
N LYS A 93 -1.20 -7.34 -6.38
CA LYS A 93 -1.01 -6.96 -7.77
C LYS A 93 -1.37 -5.49 -7.90
N ALA A 94 -0.45 -4.67 -8.39
CA ALA A 94 -0.69 -3.25 -8.62
C ALA A 94 -0.50 -2.93 -10.11
N GLU A 95 -1.38 -2.13 -10.69
CA GLU A 95 -1.34 -1.73 -12.10
C GLU A 95 -1.71 -0.27 -12.27
N ILE A 96 -0.92 0.48 -13.04
CA ILE A 96 -1.34 1.80 -13.52
C ILE A 96 -2.00 1.61 -14.88
N ARG A 97 -3.28 1.98 -14.96
CA ARG A 97 -4.10 1.91 -16.17
C ARG A 97 -4.53 3.31 -16.59
N ASN A 98 -4.64 3.56 -17.90
CA ASN A 98 -5.30 4.76 -18.41
C ASN A 98 -6.81 4.55 -18.56
N GLU A 99 -7.54 5.57 -19.02
CA GLU A 99 -8.99 5.49 -19.30
C GLU A 99 -9.36 4.42 -20.33
N LYS A 100 -8.42 3.98 -21.18
CA LYS A 100 -8.59 2.90 -22.17
C LYS A 100 -8.21 1.51 -21.63
N GLU A 101 -8.04 1.38 -20.31
CA GLU A 101 -7.58 0.17 -19.62
C GLU A 101 -6.20 -0.35 -20.04
N LYS A 102 -5.42 0.46 -20.77
CA LYS A 102 -4.05 0.09 -21.15
C LYS A 102 -3.15 0.12 -19.92
N ILE A 103 -2.48 -1.00 -19.63
CA ILE A 103 -1.54 -1.10 -18.52
C ILE A 103 -0.21 -0.44 -18.90
N PHE A 104 0.20 0.56 -18.12
CA PHE A 104 1.48 1.26 -18.30
C PHE A 104 2.58 0.73 -17.39
N LYS A 105 2.21 0.33 -16.18
CA LYS A 105 3.11 -0.31 -15.22
C LYS A 105 2.35 -1.35 -14.42
N GLN A 106 3.04 -2.43 -14.10
CA GLN A 106 2.53 -3.51 -13.29
C GLN A 106 3.57 -3.94 -12.26
N TRP A 107 3.11 -4.21 -11.04
CA TRP A 107 3.88 -4.84 -9.97
C TRP A 107 3.11 -6.09 -9.52
N LYS A 108 3.82 -7.20 -9.38
CA LYS A 108 3.27 -8.45 -8.85
C LYS A 108 4.30 -9.07 -7.93
N GLN A 109 3.88 -9.48 -6.75
CA GLN A 109 4.68 -10.34 -5.89
C GLN A 109 4.35 -11.80 -6.22
N GLN A 110 5.37 -12.60 -6.56
CA GLN A 110 5.26 -14.06 -6.68
C GLN A 110 5.22 -14.71 -5.30
#